data_AF-A0A7V1ZXB9-F1
#
_entry.id   AF-A0A7V1ZXB9-F1
#
_cell.length_a   1.000
_cell.length_b   1.000
_cell.length_c   1.000
_cell.angle_alpha   90.00
_cell.angle_beta   90.00
_cell.angle_gamma   90.00
#
_symmetry.space_group_name_H-M   'P 1'
#
loop_
_entity.id
_entity.type
_entity.pdbx_description
1 polymer ?
#
loop_
_entity_poly.entity_id
_entity_poly.type
_entity_poly.pdbx_seq_one_letter_code
_entity_poly.pdbx_strand_id
1 'polypeptide(L)'
;MNLKSIILVLFISGLGISCSKSPTGPDDPLDRFIAGVSLGSDTLITNLTEPIVISFHLNMDRQSVEEAFSSEPAFDYDVHWTTFPICNPNDSTCYPKFYMFYIYPQEPFLPNTTYSCMIDSSAHDIIGDHLPRPYEFQFTTESSRLLRITPEYDGVDTLDAFPRAIKLWFNNSIDLSTIQEPFTASPSFDYELYGISDKKNVFEYRITSPLRSQSEYQIVIDAEIFDIHENRVLTEIDGGFSTGKLAIVYFYPNPGVNLKDTYPIIQVRFNTVMDRRTVQEAFSFNDGVIEIPGEFVWFTDKAMQYFPDSGLPEGETYTFSVSTGAADTYGATLDEAFSYSFTS
;
A
#
# COMPACT_ATOMS: atom_id res chain seq x y z
N MET A 1 22.38 -38.91 -34.55
CA MET A 1 22.60 -37.96 -33.44
C MET A 1 21.27 -37.23 -33.28
N ASN A 2 20.52 -37.54 -32.22
CA ASN A 2 19.11 -37.18 -32.02
C ASN A 2 19.02 -35.83 -31.29
N LEU A 3 18.53 -34.78 -31.97
CA LEU A 3 18.13 -33.52 -31.30
C LEU A 3 16.65 -33.61 -30.90
N LYS A 4 16.37 -34.25 -29.77
CA LYS A 4 15.16 -34.00 -28.99
C LYS A 4 15.61 -33.47 -27.62
N SER A 5 14.93 -32.42 -27.17
CA SER A 5 15.06 -31.79 -25.85
C SER A 5 16.22 -30.79 -25.69
N ILE A 6 16.03 -29.58 -26.21
CA ILE A 6 16.58 -28.38 -25.58
C ILE A 6 15.39 -27.55 -25.11
N ILE A 7 15.27 -27.48 -23.78
CA ILE A 7 14.37 -26.61 -23.04
C ILE A 7 14.69 -25.17 -23.46
N LEU A 8 13.77 -24.51 -24.16
CA LEU A 8 13.91 -23.09 -24.53
C LEU A 8 12.92 -22.27 -23.70
N VAL A 9 13.28 -22.01 -22.44
CA VAL A 9 12.72 -20.90 -21.68
C VAL A 9 13.37 -19.63 -22.22
N LEU A 10 12.69 -18.94 -23.13
CA LEU A 10 13.13 -17.63 -23.61
C LEU A 10 12.83 -16.60 -22.53
N PHE A 11 13.86 -16.22 -21.75
CA PHE A 11 13.89 -14.98 -21.00
C PHE A 11 14.00 -13.83 -22.01
N ILE A 12 12.90 -13.12 -22.26
CA ILE A 12 12.86 -11.94 -23.14
C ILE A 12 13.16 -10.72 -22.28
N SER A 13 14.42 -10.29 -22.29
CA SER A 13 14.90 -9.13 -21.54
C SER A 13 14.29 -7.84 -22.09
N GLY A 14 13.63 -7.08 -21.20
CA GLY A 14 13.13 -5.73 -21.43
C GLY A 14 11.75 -5.48 -20.82
N LEU A 15 10.84 -6.45 -20.93
CA LEU A 15 9.45 -6.36 -20.44
C LEU A 15 8.93 -7.64 -19.76
N GLY A 16 9.75 -8.70 -19.60
CA GLY A 16 9.40 -9.85 -18.75
C GLY A 16 8.28 -10.77 -19.25
N ILE A 17 7.71 -10.54 -20.44
CA ILE A 17 6.60 -11.35 -20.98
C ILE A 17 7.17 -12.65 -21.56
N SER A 18 6.81 -13.79 -20.96
CA SER A 18 7.11 -15.12 -21.47
C SER A 18 5.88 -15.68 -22.19
N CYS A 19 6.00 -16.01 -23.47
CA CYS A 19 4.96 -16.77 -24.16
C CYS A 19 5.08 -18.24 -23.77
N SER A 20 3.97 -18.82 -23.28
CA SER A 20 3.87 -20.27 -23.14
C SER A 20 3.94 -20.91 -24.54
N LYS A 21 4.57 -22.09 -24.65
CA LYS A 21 4.62 -22.84 -25.93
C LYS A 21 3.19 -23.09 -26.42
N SER A 22 2.99 -23.08 -27.73
CA SER A 22 1.79 -23.63 -28.40
C SER A 22 1.20 -24.79 -27.56
N PRO A 23 -0.03 -24.62 -27.02
CA PRO A 23 -0.70 -25.67 -26.25
C PRO A 23 -1.11 -26.86 -27.12
N THR A 24 -0.90 -26.73 -28.43
CA THR A 24 -1.11 -27.76 -29.43
C THR A 24 0.19 -28.55 -29.62
N GLY A 25 0.11 -29.88 -29.66
CA GLY A 25 1.31 -30.71 -29.81
C GLY A 25 2.06 -30.42 -31.12
N PRO A 26 3.33 -30.84 -31.27
CA PRO A 26 4.12 -30.58 -32.48
C PRO A 26 3.55 -31.19 -33.78
N ASP A 27 2.55 -32.07 -33.66
CA ASP A 27 1.84 -32.68 -34.78
C ASP A 27 0.47 -32.01 -35.06
N ASP A 28 0.11 -30.97 -34.30
CA ASP A 28 -1.13 -30.23 -34.51
C ASP A 28 -0.99 -29.25 -35.67
N PRO A 29 -1.91 -29.26 -36.65
CA PRO A 29 -1.90 -28.30 -37.75
C PRO A 29 -1.86 -26.81 -37.31
N LEU A 30 -2.34 -26.48 -36.11
CA LEU A 30 -2.25 -25.13 -35.54
C LEU A 30 -0.83 -24.70 -35.18
N ASP A 31 0.05 -25.65 -34.79
CA ASP A 31 1.45 -25.39 -34.41
C ASP A 31 2.25 -24.83 -35.60
N ARG A 32 1.79 -25.03 -36.84
CA ARG A 32 2.35 -24.38 -38.02
C ARG A 32 2.20 -22.86 -37.97
N PHE A 33 1.13 -22.36 -37.37
CA PHE A 33 0.79 -20.94 -37.37
C PHE A 33 1.11 -20.28 -36.03
N ILE A 34 0.61 -20.84 -34.92
CA ILE A 34 0.68 -20.21 -33.60
C ILE A 34 1.84 -20.81 -32.82
N ALA A 35 2.82 -19.97 -32.51
CA ALA A 35 3.99 -20.35 -31.72
C ALA A 35 3.72 -20.36 -30.21
N GLY A 36 2.77 -19.55 -29.76
CA GLY A 36 2.42 -19.42 -28.35
C GLY A 36 1.66 -18.15 -28.01
N VAL A 37 1.11 -18.11 -26.80
CA VAL A 37 0.39 -16.96 -26.24
C VAL A 37 0.96 -16.65 -24.84
N SER A 38 1.06 -15.36 -24.50
CA SER A 38 1.53 -14.92 -23.16
C SER A 38 0.59 -15.35 -22.04
N LEU A 39 -0.71 -15.35 -22.32
CA LEU A 39 -1.79 -15.66 -21.40
C LEU A 39 -2.47 -16.96 -21.88
N GLY A 40 -1.83 -18.10 -21.58
CA GLY A 40 -2.35 -19.42 -21.93
C GLY A 40 -3.53 -19.85 -21.05
N SER A 41 -4.14 -20.99 -21.38
CA SER A 41 -5.26 -21.55 -20.62
C SER A 41 -4.94 -21.64 -19.12
N ASP A 42 -5.87 -21.14 -18.31
CA ASP A 42 -5.81 -21.12 -16.83
C ASP A 42 -4.75 -20.18 -16.22
N THR A 43 -4.26 -19.20 -16.99
CA THR A 43 -3.38 -18.15 -16.45
C THR A 43 -4.17 -17.21 -15.53
N LEU A 44 -3.66 -16.98 -14.32
CA LEU A 44 -4.14 -15.93 -13.41
C LEU A 44 -3.32 -14.65 -13.63
N ILE A 45 -3.98 -13.55 -13.99
CA ILE A 45 -3.32 -12.27 -14.24
C ILE A 45 -3.52 -11.34 -13.05
N THR A 46 -2.41 -10.80 -12.51
CA THR A 46 -2.44 -9.83 -11.40
C THR A 46 -2.25 -8.38 -11.86
N ASN A 47 -1.74 -8.16 -13.08
CA ASN A 47 -1.65 -6.84 -13.68
C ASN A 47 -2.78 -6.66 -14.70
N LEU A 48 -3.84 -5.94 -14.31
CA LEU A 48 -5.05 -5.79 -15.13
C LEU A 48 -4.83 -4.98 -16.43
N THR A 49 -3.65 -4.40 -16.65
CA THR A 49 -3.28 -3.74 -17.91
C THR A 49 -2.25 -4.55 -18.71
N GLU A 50 -2.00 -5.81 -18.36
CA GLU A 50 -1.04 -6.66 -19.05
C GLU A 50 -1.52 -6.96 -20.47
N PRO A 51 -0.69 -6.74 -21.52
CA PRO A 51 -1.11 -7.02 -22.89
C PRO A 51 -1.20 -8.52 -23.14
N ILE A 52 -2.17 -8.92 -23.96
CA ILE A 52 -2.20 -10.25 -24.55
C ILE A 52 -1.21 -10.25 -25.72
N VAL A 53 -0.32 -11.24 -25.76
CA VAL A 53 0.67 -11.40 -26.83
C VAL A 53 0.44 -12.74 -27.50
N ILE A 54 0.14 -12.71 -28.79
CA ILE A 54 0.05 -13.91 -29.64
C ILE A 54 1.27 -13.91 -30.55
N SER A 55 2.02 -15.01 -30.52
CA SER A 55 3.19 -15.22 -31.35
C SER A 55 2.87 -16.21 -32.47
N PHE A 56 3.28 -15.86 -33.69
CA PHE A 56 3.09 -16.67 -34.89
C PHE A 56 4.42 -17.10 -35.48
N HIS A 57 4.46 -18.32 -36.01
CA HIS A 57 5.58 -18.85 -36.80
C HIS A 57 5.64 -18.25 -38.21
N LEU A 58 4.49 -17.85 -38.75
CA LEU A 58 4.34 -17.34 -40.11
C LEU A 58 4.06 -15.84 -40.12
N ASN A 59 4.37 -15.21 -41.25
CA ASN A 59 4.02 -13.81 -41.48
C ASN A 59 2.51 -13.72 -41.75
N MET A 60 1.75 -13.34 -40.72
CA MET A 60 0.30 -13.24 -40.81
C MET A 60 -0.15 -12.01 -41.59
N ASP A 61 -1.27 -12.09 -42.31
CA ASP A 61 -1.96 -10.89 -42.77
C ASP A 61 -2.58 -10.19 -41.55
N ARG A 62 -2.13 -8.97 -41.27
CA ARG A 62 -2.45 -8.25 -40.03
C ARG A 62 -3.94 -7.97 -39.90
N GLN A 63 -4.55 -7.50 -40.98
CA GLN A 63 -5.97 -7.17 -40.99
C GLN A 63 -6.82 -8.41 -40.74
N SER A 64 -6.48 -9.54 -41.38
CA SER A 64 -7.19 -10.81 -41.17
C SER A 64 -7.12 -11.28 -39.71
N VAL A 65 -5.97 -11.11 -39.03
CA VAL A 65 -5.82 -11.52 -37.63
C VAL A 65 -6.55 -10.57 -36.68
N GLU A 66 -6.48 -9.26 -36.94
CA GLU A 66 -7.18 -8.25 -36.15
C GLU A 66 -8.71 -8.42 -36.23
N GLU A 67 -9.25 -8.71 -37.42
CA GLU A 67 -10.67 -8.97 -37.64
C GLU A 67 -11.11 -10.34 -37.09
N ALA A 68 -10.20 -11.32 -37.02
CA ALA A 68 -10.48 -12.66 -36.50
C ALA A 68 -10.40 -12.75 -34.96
N PHE A 69 -9.79 -11.77 -34.29
CA PHE A 69 -9.69 -11.77 -32.83
C PHE A 69 -11.01 -11.38 -32.17
N SER A 70 -11.40 -12.13 -31.15
CA SER A 70 -12.56 -11.82 -30.30
C SER A 70 -12.32 -12.24 -28.85
N SER A 71 -13.08 -11.65 -27.93
CA SER A 71 -13.06 -11.99 -26.51
C SER A 71 -14.46 -11.90 -25.89
N GLU A 72 -14.70 -12.72 -24.88
CA GLU A 72 -15.88 -12.68 -24.01
C GLU A 72 -15.43 -12.69 -22.53
N PRO A 73 -15.75 -11.66 -21.72
CA PRO A 73 -16.46 -10.45 -22.13
C PRO A 73 -15.62 -9.59 -23.09
N ALA A 74 -16.29 -8.88 -23.97
CA ALA A 74 -15.63 -7.95 -24.91
C ALA A 74 -15.00 -6.77 -24.15
N PHE A 75 -13.85 -6.31 -24.65
CA PHE A 75 -13.16 -5.11 -24.16
C PHE A 75 -12.56 -4.33 -25.33
N ASP A 76 -12.41 -3.02 -25.16
CA ASP A 76 -11.75 -2.17 -26.16
C ASP A 76 -10.23 -2.34 -26.07
N TYR A 77 -9.57 -2.41 -27.22
CA TYR A 77 -8.13 -2.65 -27.29
C TYR A 77 -7.44 -1.92 -28.45
N ASP A 78 -6.17 -1.61 -28.25
CA ASP A 78 -5.23 -1.19 -29.28
C ASP A 78 -4.32 -2.36 -29.66
N VAL A 79 -3.86 -2.39 -30.90
CA VAL A 79 -2.98 -3.46 -31.39
C VAL A 79 -1.60 -2.95 -31.82
N HIS A 80 -0.59 -3.77 -31.62
CA HIS A 80 0.76 -3.51 -32.11
C HIS A 80 1.40 -4.78 -32.67
N TRP A 81 2.03 -4.65 -33.84
CA TRP A 81 2.75 -5.73 -34.49
C TRP A 81 4.24 -5.48 -34.48
N THR A 82 5.00 -6.49 -34.06
CA THR A 82 6.47 -6.46 -34.10
C THR A 82 7.02 -7.84 -34.42
N THR A 83 8.28 -7.92 -34.83
CA THR A 83 8.95 -9.16 -35.21
C THR A 83 10.24 -9.32 -34.42
N PHE A 84 10.53 -10.55 -33.99
CA PHE A 84 11.83 -10.86 -33.37
C PHE A 84 12.71 -11.61 -34.35
N PRO A 85 13.78 -10.98 -34.88
CA PRO A 85 14.75 -11.68 -35.69
C PRO A 85 15.60 -12.64 -34.85
N ILE A 86 15.82 -13.87 -35.32
CA ILE A 86 17.06 -14.60 -35.00
C ILE A 86 18.11 -14.15 -35.99
N CYS A 87 19.22 -13.65 -35.47
CA CYS A 87 20.41 -13.43 -36.25
C CYS A 87 21.34 -14.65 -36.15
N ASN A 88 21.82 -15.12 -37.29
CA ASN A 88 22.88 -16.11 -37.35
C ASN A 88 24.17 -15.47 -36.80
N PRO A 89 24.77 -16.04 -35.74
CA PRO A 89 25.96 -15.46 -35.13
C PRO A 89 27.19 -15.47 -36.04
N ASN A 90 27.15 -16.24 -37.14
CA ASN A 90 28.31 -16.44 -38.02
C ASN A 90 28.32 -15.52 -39.26
N ASP A 91 27.18 -14.94 -39.66
CA ASP A 91 27.10 -14.14 -40.89
C ASP A 91 26.21 -12.89 -40.80
N SER A 92 25.70 -12.56 -39.61
CA SER A 92 24.83 -11.40 -39.35
C SER A 92 23.50 -11.40 -40.13
N THR A 93 23.13 -12.50 -40.79
CA THR A 93 21.82 -12.63 -41.43
C THR A 93 20.76 -12.83 -40.36
N CYS A 94 19.69 -12.04 -40.43
CA CYS A 94 18.60 -12.07 -39.47
C CYS A 94 17.31 -12.51 -40.15
N TYR A 95 16.66 -13.54 -39.64
CA TYR A 95 15.35 -14.00 -40.11
C TYR A 95 14.32 -13.82 -38.99
N PRO A 96 13.13 -13.26 -39.26
CA PRO A 96 12.08 -13.19 -38.26
C PRO A 96 11.76 -14.62 -37.80
N LYS A 97 12.01 -14.88 -36.52
CA LYS A 97 11.68 -16.18 -35.91
C LYS A 97 10.20 -16.26 -35.59
N PHE A 98 9.65 -15.12 -35.14
CA PHE A 98 8.28 -14.98 -34.71
C PHE A 98 7.74 -13.61 -35.10
N TYR A 99 6.45 -13.60 -35.43
CA TYR A 99 5.64 -12.41 -35.64
C TYR A 99 4.72 -12.27 -34.43
N MET A 100 4.74 -11.13 -33.76
CA MET A 100 4.00 -10.94 -32.52
C MET A 100 2.89 -9.92 -32.71
N PHE A 101 1.73 -10.29 -32.22
CA PHE A 101 0.52 -9.50 -32.16
C PHE A 101 0.27 -9.16 -30.69
N TYR A 102 0.48 -7.90 -30.34
CA TYR A 102 0.19 -7.37 -29.01
C TYR A 102 -1.19 -6.74 -29.02
N ILE A 103 -1.98 -7.05 -28.00
CA ILE A 103 -3.32 -6.53 -27.76
C ILE A 103 -3.27 -5.84 -26.41
N TYR A 104 -3.37 -4.51 -26.43
CA TYR A 104 -3.35 -3.66 -25.23
C TYR A 104 -4.78 -3.28 -24.88
N PRO A 105 -5.30 -3.69 -23.72
CA PRO A 105 -6.63 -3.25 -23.31
C PRO A 105 -6.58 -1.72 -23.06
N GLN A 106 -7.56 -0.98 -23.58
CA GLN A 106 -7.63 0.48 -23.43
C GLN A 106 -8.00 0.88 -21.99
N GLU A 107 -8.74 0.02 -21.30
CA GLU A 107 -9.07 0.11 -19.88
C GLU A 107 -8.60 -1.17 -19.16
N PRO A 108 -8.29 -1.13 -17.86
CA PRO A 108 -7.94 -2.34 -17.11
C PRO A 108 -9.00 -3.44 -17.26
N PHE A 109 -8.56 -4.69 -17.39
CA PHE A 109 -9.47 -5.84 -17.37
C PHE A 109 -10.32 -5.85 -16.10
N LEU A 110 -11.56 -6.34 -16.22
CA LEU A 110 -12.44 -6.52 -15.08
C LEU A 110 -11.79 -7.50 -14.09
N PRO A 111 -11.76 -7.20 -12.78
CA PRO A 111 -11.24 -8.12 -11.78
C PRO A 111 -12.14 -9.36 -11.64
N ASN A 112 -11.58 -10.46 -11.12
CA ASN A 112 -12.30 -11.73 -10.91
C ASN A 112 -13.06 -12.24 -12.14
N THR A 113 -12.56 -11.98 -13.35
CA THR A 113 -13.27 -12.24 -14.60
C THR A 113 -12.47 -13.22 -15.45
N THR A 114 -13.12 -14.27 -15.92
CA THR A 114 -12.56 -15.18 -16.91
C THR A 114 -12.85 -14.65 -18.30
N TYR A 115 -11.80 -14.33 -19.05
CA TYR A 115 -11.87 -13.93 -20.46
C TYR A 115 -11.62 -15.16 -21.33
N SER A 116 -12.58 -15.44 -22.22
CA SER A 116 -12.45 -16.44 -23.28
C SER A 116 -12.09 -15.73 -24.57
N CYS A 117 -10.91 -15.99 -25.12
CA CYS A 117 -10.41 -15.34 -26.32
C CYS A 117 -10.32 -16.34 -27.47
N MET A 118 -10.53 -15.84 -28.69
CA MET A 118 -10.48 -16.64 -29.91
C MET A 118 -9.79 -15.89 -31.03
N ILE A 119 -9.02 -16.61 -31.84
CA ILE A 119 -8.66 -16.23 -33.22
C ILE A 119 -9.45 -17.15 -34.15
N ASP A 120 -10.40 -16.60 -34.89
CA ASP A 120 -11.22 -17.34 -35.83
C ASP A 120 -10.38 -17.95 -36.99
N SER A 121 -10.90 -19.02 -37.60
CA SER A 121 -10.27 -19.67 -38.76
C SER A 121 -10.15 -18.80 -40.01
N SER A 122 -10.83 -17.64 -40.04
CA SER A 122 -10.68 -16.64 -41.10
C SER A 122 -9.29 -15.98 -41.14
N ALA A 123 -8.52 -15.98 -40.04
CA ALA A 123 -7.14 -15.50 -40.03
C ALA A 123 -6.26 -16.31 -40.99
N HIS A 124 -5.42 -15.62 -41.78
CA HIS A 124 -4.54 -16.26 -42.75
C HIS A 124 -3.17 -15.59 -42.84
N ASP A 125 -2.20 -16.32 -43.40
CA ASP A 125 -0.89 -15.75 -43.70
C ASP A 125 -0.91 -14.84 -44.94
N ILE A 126 0.20 -14.14 -45.22
CA ILE A 126 0.30 -13.25 -46.39
C ILE A 126 0.20 -13.97 -47.76
N ILE A 127 0.25 -15.30 -47.78
CA ILE A 127 0.09 -16.13 -48.98
C ILE A 127 -1.34 -16.67 -49.09
N GLY A 128 -2.15 -16.53 -48.04
CA GLY A 128 -3.56 -16.90 -47.99
C GLY A 128 -3.83 -18.27 -47.34
N ASP A 129 -2.85 -18.88 -46.68
CA ASP A 129 -3.07 -20.10 -45.92
C ASP A 129 -3.81 -19.75 -44.61
N HIS A 130 -5.03 -20.27 -44.45
CA HIS A 130 -5.87 -20.04 -43.27
C HIS A 130 -5.48 -20.91 -42.07
N LEU A 131 -5.82 -20.45 -40.87
CA LEU A 131 -5.81 -21.32 -39.69
C LEU A 131 -6.73 -22.54 -39.95
N PRO A 132 -6.28 -23.77 -39.62
CA PRO A 132 -7.04 -24.99 -39.89
C PRO A 132 -8.32 -25.12 -39.06
N ARG A 133 -8.42 -24.37 -37.97
CA ARG A 133 -9.58 -24.23 -37.07
C ARG A 133 -9.39 -22.98 -36.20
N PRO A 134 -10.43 -22.48 -35.52
CA PRO A 134 -10.25 -21.43 -34.53
C PRO A 134 -9.26 -21.84 -33.44
N TYR A 135 -8.50 -20.87 -32.94
CA TYR A 135 -7.63 -21.03 -31.80
C TYR A 135 -8.24 -20.34 -30.59
N GLU A 136 -8.52 -21.11 -29.55
CA GLU A 136 -9.18 -20.65 -28.32
C GLU A 136 -8.22 -20.71 -27.15
N PHE A 137 -8.28 -19.71 -26.28
CA PHE A 137 -7.56 -19.68 -25.01
C PHE A 137 -8.36 -18.89 -23.97
N GLN A 138 -8.09 -19.14 -22.69
CA GLN A 138 -8.75 -18.44 -21.61
C GLN A 138 -7.75 -17.98 -20.55
N PHE A 139 -8.01 -16.85 -19.95
CA PHE A 139 -7.30 -16.40 -18.75
C PHE A 139 -8.30 -15.87 -17.73
N THR A 140 -7.89 -15.81 -16.47
CA THR A 140 -8.70 -15.24 -15.39
C THR A 140 -7.92 -14.12 -14.71
N THR A 141 -8.58 -13.02 -14.40
CA THR A 141 -7.97 -11.92 -13.64
C THR A 141 -8.09 -12.17 -12.13
N GLU A 142 -7.13 -11.66 -11.36
CA GLU A 142 -7.23 -11.75 -9.91
C GLU A 142 -8.44 -10.98 -9.37
N SER A 143 -9.00 -11.49 -8.27
CA SER A 143 -10.07 -10.79 -7.57
C SER A 143 -9.53 -9.55 -6.85
N SER A 144 -10.37 -8.53 -6.73
CA SER A 144 -10.12 -7.40 -5.83
C SER A 144 -10.03 -7.90 -4.39
N ARG A 145 -9.02 -7.43 -3.64
CA ARG A 145 -8.76 -7.82 -2.25
C ARG A 145 -8.03 -6.73 -1.48
N LEU A 146 -8.17 -6.77 -0.15
CA LEU A 146 -7.30 -6.00 0.73
C LEU A 146 -5.87 -6.56 0.66
N LEU A 147 -4.92 -5.68 0.37
CA LEU A 147 -3.49 -5.97 0.41
C LEU A 147 -2.92 -5.75 1.80
N ARG A 148 -3.33 -4.66 2.47
CA ARG A 148 -2.77 -4.25 3.76
C ARG A 148 -3.74 -3.37 4.51
N ILE A 149 -3.69 -3.48 5.84
CA ILE A 149 -4.18 -2.48 6.78
C ILE A 149 -3.01 -1.98 7.62
N THR A 150 -2.98 -0.68 7.95
CA THR A 150 -2.05 -0.13 8.95
C THR A 150 -2.78 0.67 10.00
N PRO A 151 -2.29 0.72 11.26
CA PRO A 151 -1.05 0.11 11.78
C PRO A 151 -0.99 -1.43 11.64
N GLU A 152 0.19 -1.97 11.33
CA GLU A 152 0.42 -3.41 11.14
C GLU A 152 0.66 -4.07 12.52
N TYR A 153 0.08 -5.24 12.74
CA TYR A 153 0.13 -5.93 14.02
C TYR A 153 1.43 -6.74 14.17
N ASP A 154 2.40 -6.23 14.93
CA ASP A 154 3.59 -7.02 15.28
C ASP A 154 4.11 -6.88 16.72
N GLY A 155 3.35 -6.25 17.62
CA GLY A 155 3.54 -6.43 19.06
C GLY A 155 4.90 -5.98 19.63
N VAL A 156 5.61 -5.05 18.98
CA VAL A 156 6.85 -4.47 19.50
C VAL A 156 6.64 -2.99 19.85
N ASP A 157 6.76 -2.72 21.15
CA ASP A 157 6.80 -1.41 21.82
C ASP A 157 7.65 -0.37 21.08
N THR A 158 6.99 0.64 20.51
CA THR A 158 6.96 2.05 20.95
C THR A 158 6.54 2.90 19.75
N LEU A 159 5.24 3.10 19.56
CA LEU A 159 4.79 4.24 18.77
C LEU A 159 4.97 5.48 19.65
N ASP A 160 5.98 6.29 19.34
CA ASP A 160 6.05 7.71 19.71
C ASP A 160 4.79 8.50 19.27
N ALA A 161 3.92 7.89 18.47
CA ALA A 161 2.69 8.48 17.97
C ALA A 161 1.54 7.47 17.97
N PHE A 162 0.50 7.69 18.75
CA PHE A 162 -0.83 7.13 18.48
C PHE A 162 -1.08 7.04 16.96
N PRO A 163 -1.56 5.90 16.42
CA PRO A 163 -1.81 5.79 14.98
C PRO A 163 -2.73 6.94 14.60
N ARG A 164 -2.20 7.91 13.84
CA ARG A 164 -2.98 9.10 13.46
C ARG A 164 -4.03 8.77 12.42
N ALA A 165 -3.88 7.62 11.76
CA ALA A 165 -4.84 7.11 10.82
C ALA A 165 -4.79 5.59 10.74
N ILE A 166 -5.94 5.00 10.41
CA ILE A 166 -6.05 3.66 9.88
C ILE A 166 -6.01 3.78 8.36
N LYS A 167 -5.17 2.98 7.70
CA LYS A 167 -5.06 3.00 6.24
C LYS A 167 -5.36 1.63 5.67
N LEU A 168 -6.13 1.59 4.59
CA LEU A 168 -6.47 0.38 3.83
C LEU A 168 -5.85 0.48 2.43
N TRP A 169 -5.19 -0.58 1.99
CA TRP A 169 -4.65 -0.71 0.64
C TRP A 169 -5.30 -1.88 -0.07
N PHE A 170 -5.75 -1.64 -1.30
CA PHE A 170 -6.37 -2.61 -2.18
C PHE A 170 -5.55 -2.75 -3.46
N ASN A 171 -5.61 -3.92 -4.09
CA ASN A 171 -4.97 -4.13 -5.40
C ASN A 171 -5.72 -3.39 -6.52
N ASN A 172 -7.02 -3.18 -6.37
CA ASN A 172 -7.89 -2.52 -7.34
C ASN A 172 -8.67 -1.33 -6.75
N SER A 173 -9.29 -0.55 -7.63
CA SER A 173 -10.15 0.58 -7.28
C SER A 173 -11.42 0.12 -6.54
N ILE A 174 -11.74 0.77 -5.42
CA ILE A 174 -12.92 0.46 -4.60
C ILE A 174 -14.04 1.47 -4.86
N ASP A 175 -15.30 1.01 -4.84
CA ASP A 175 -16.43 1.93 -4.84
C ASP A 175 -16.45 2.71 -3.52
N LEU A 176 -16.27 4.02 -3.62
CA LEU A 176 -16.23 4.95 -2.51
C LEU A 176 -17.50 4.89 -1.66
N SER A 177 -18.66 4.59 -2.25
CA SER A 177 -19.93 4.51 -1.51
C SER A 177 -19.94 3.38 -0.47
N THR A 178 -19.15 2.32 -0.70
CA THR A 178 -19.13 1.09 0.10
C THR A 178 -18.11 1.12 1.25
N ILE A 179 -17.28 2.17 1.30
CA ILE A 179 -16.13 2.27 2.21
C ILE A 179 -16.15 3.57 3.02
N GLN A 180 -17.22 4.39 2.99
CA GLN A 180 -17.21 5.68 3.69
C GLN A 180 -17.19 5.57 5.22
N GLU A 181 -17.95 4.63 5.81
CA GLU A 181 -18.01 4.44 7.27
C GLU A 181 -18.01 2.94 7.66
N PRO A 182 -16.94 2.19 7.33
CA PRO A 182 -17.00 0.74 7.41
C PRO A 182 -16.61 0.19 8.80
N PHE A 183 -16.14 1.04 9.74
CA PHE A 183 -15.53 0.57 10.99
C PHE A 183 -16.45 0.67 12.18
N THR A 184 -16.46 -0.41 12.96
CA THR A 184 -16.75 -0.37 14.39
C THR A 184 -15.46 -0.58 15.17
N ALA A 185 -15.31 0.14 16.28
CA ALA A 185 -14.11 0.05 17.13
C ALA A 185 -14.48 -0.11 18.60
N SER A 186 -13.72 -0.94 19.31
CA SER A 186 -13.85 -1.15 20.75
C SER A 186 -12.46 -1.14 21.40
N PRO A 187 -12.13 -0.16 22.28
CA PRO A 187 -12.94 1.00 22.65
C PRO A 187 -13.30 1.89 21.45
N SER A 188 -14.40 2.63 21.55
CA SER A 188 -14.80 3.57 20.50
C SER A 188 -13.85 4.78 20.43
N PHE A 189 -13.60 5.26 19.22
CA PHE A 189 -12.91 6.51 18.92
C PHE A 189 -13.57 7.18 17.72
N ASP A 190 -13.45 8.50 17.63
CA ASP A 190 -13.94 9.26 16.49
C ASP A 190 -12.91 9.21 15.35
N TYR A 191 -13.39 9.10 14.12
CA TYR A 191 -12.56 9.11 12.92
C TYR A 191 -13.26 9.83 11.76
N GLU A 192 -12.48 10.25 10.77
CA GLU A 192 -12.98 10.81 9.51
C GLU A 192 -12.22 10.21 8.32
N LEU A 193 -12.91 9.98 7.20
CA LEU A 193 -12.23 9.66 5.95
C LEU A 193 -11.47 10.90 5.46
N TYR A 194 -10.15 10.89 5.62
CA TYR A 194 -9.28 12.03 5.36
C TYR A 194 -8.75 12.05 3.93
N GLY A 195 -8.46 10.89 3.35
CA GLY A 195 -7.80 10.80 2.06
C GLY A 195 -8.14 9.55 1.27
N ILE A 196 -8.18 9.70 -0.06
CA ILE A 196 -8.38 8.65 -1.04
C ILE A 196 -7.27 8.84 -2.09
N SER A 197 -6.57 7.78 -2.49
CA SER A 197 -5.61 7.88 -3.60
C SER A 197 -6.29 8.24 -4.92
N ASP A 198 -5.57 8.82 -5.88
CA ASP A 198 -6.11 9.09 -7.22
C ASP A 198 -6.67 7.84 -7.90
N LYS A 199 -6.05 6.68 -7.61
CA LYS A 199 -6.46 5.35 -8.08
C LYS A 199 -7.59 4.72 -7.25
N LYS A 200 -8.12 5.41 -6.23
CA LYS A 200 -9.20 4.92 -5.35
C LYS A 200 -8.95 3.54 -4.73
N ASN A 201 -7.69 3.22 -4.48
CA ASN A 201 -7.25 1.92 -3.94
C ASN A 201 -6.52 2.06 -2.60
N VAL A 202 -6.36 3.29 -2.09
CA VAL A 202 -5.83 3.56 -0.75
C VAL A 202 -6.78 4.52 -0.04
N PHE A 203 -7.20 4.13 1.16
CA PHE A 203 -8.13 4.89 2.00
C PHE A 203 -7.46 5.21 3.32
N GLU A 204 -7.53 6.46 3.76
CA GLU A 204 -6.95 6.94 5.02
C GLU A 204 -8.06 7.49 5.93
N TYR A 205 -8.31 6.79 7.05
CA TYR A 205 -9.22 7.21 8.11
C TYR A 205 -8.42 7.83 9.22
N ARG A 206 -8.50 9.15 9.36
CA ARG A 206 -7.82 9.88 10.43
C ARG A 206 -8.60 9.71 11.73
N ILE A 207 -7.91 9.34 12.79
CA ILE A 207 -8.49 9.31 14.14
C ILE A 207 -8.53 10.75 14.66
N THR A 208 -9.71 11.22 15.05
CA THR A 208 -9.97 12.61 15.45
C THR A 208 -10.19 12.77 16.96
N SER A 209 -10.62 11.71 17.66
CA SER A 209 -10.63 11.72 19.13
C SER A 209 -9.29 11.27 19.71
N PRO A 210 -8.96 11.69 20.95
CA PRO A 210 -7.89 11.04 21.71
C PRO A 210 -8.14 9.54 21.84
N LEU A 211 -7.07 8.77 21.98
CA LEU A 211 -7.14 7.35 22.28
C LEU A 211 -6.69 7.13 23.73
N ARG A 212 -7.28 6.13 24.39
CA ARG A 212 -6.93 5.73 25.74
C ARG A 212 -5.49 5.20 25.75
N SER A 213 -4.73 5.54 26.78
CA SER A 213 -3.41 4.95 27.01
C SER A 213 -3.54 3.49 27.44
N GLN A 214 -2.52 2.68 27.17
CA GLN A 214 -2.41 1.27 27.56
C GLN A 214 -3.69 0.45 27.27
N SER A 215 -4.21 0.59 26.06
CA SER A 215 -5.50 0.01 25.67
C SER A 215 -5.36 -0.77 24.37
N GLU A 216 -5.99 -1.95 24.34
CA GLU A 216 -6.18 -2.73 23.13
C GLU A 216 -7.45 -2.26 22.42
N TYR A 217 -7.33 -1.94 21.14
CA TYR A 217 -8.41 -1.54 20.26
C TYR A 217 -8.68 -2.65 19.26
N GLN A 218 -9.87 -3.22 19.30
CA GLN A 218 -10.40 -4.11 18.27
C GLN A 218 -11.17 -3.27 17.25
N ILE A 219 -10.91 -3.54 15.97
CA ILE A 219 -11.50 -2.88 14.82
C ILE A 219 -12.15 -3.97 13.98
N VAL A 220 -13.45 -3.83 13.75
CA VAL A 220 -14.18 -4.66 12.82
C VAL A 220 -14.61 -3.82 11.64
N ILE A 221 -14.21 -4.24 10.44
CA ILE A 221 -14.80 -3.76 9.20
C ILE A 221 -15.90 -4.75 8.82
N ASP A 222 -17.14 -4.44 9.18
CA ASP A 222 -18.33 -5.21 8.79
C ASP A 222 -19.05 -4.46 7.67
N ALA A 223 -18.46 -4.51 6.48
CA ALA A 223 -18.96 -3.83 5.30
C ALA A 223 -18.89 -4.73 4.08
N GLU A 224 -19.96 -4.73 3.29
CA GLU A 224 -19.93 -5.25 1.93
C GLU A 224 -19.17 -4.25 1.05
N ILE A 225 -17.84 -4.36 1.07
CA ILE A 225 -16.97 -3.53 0.26
C ILE A 225 -16.97 -4.09 -1.15
N PHE A 226 -17.29 -3.25 -2.13
CA PHE A 226 -17.27 -3.62 -3.54
C PHE A 226 -16.22 -2.82 -4.30
N ASP A 227 -15.68 -3.41 -5.35
CA ASP A 227 -14.93 -2.63 -6.33
C ASP A 227 -15.86 -1.81 -7.22
N ILE A 228 -15.29 -0.95 -8.05
CA ILE A 228 -16.05 -0.10 -8.99
C ILE A 228 -16.84 -0.89 -10.04
N HIS A 229 -16.70 -2.22 -10.07
CA HIS A 229 -17.38 -3.13 -10.97
C HIS A 229 -18.36 -4.07 -10.23
N GLU A 230 -18.77 -3.70 -9.01
CA GLU A 230 -19.75 -4.44 -8.19
C GLU A 230 -19.27 -5.84 -7.77
N ASN A 231 -17.97 -6.16 -7.88
CA ASN A 231 -17.45 -7.40 -7.31
C ASN A 231 -17.18 -7.19 -5.82
N ARG A 232 -17.62 -8.15 -5.01
CA ARG A 232 -17.40 -8.11 -3.57
C ARG A 232 -15.93 -8.36 -3.24
N VAL A 233 -15.33 -7.45 -2.48
CA VAL A 233 -13.90 -7.44 -2.12
C VAL A 233 -13.67 -8.02 -0.74
N LEU A 234 -14.50 -7.63 0.22
CA LEU A 234 -14.40 -8.05 1.61
C LEU A 234 -15.78 -8.38 2.17
N THR A 235 -15.76 -9.24 3.18
CA THR A 235 -16.95 -9.62 3.94
C THR A 235 -16.83 -9.19 5.38
N GLU A 236 -15.64 -9.37 5.96
CA GLU A 236 -15.28 -8.90 7.28
C GLU A 236 -13.76 -8.77 7.36
N ILE A 237 -13.27 -7.77 8.11
CA ILE A 237 -11.91 -7.78 8.64
C ILE A 237 -12.02 -7.63 10.15
N ASP A 238 -11.44 -8.58 10.87
CA ASP A 238 -11.19 -8.49 12.30
C ASP A 238 -9.70 -8.19 12.50
N GLY A 239 -9.41 -7.09 13.19
CA GLY A 239 -8.06 -6.63 13.44
C GLY A 239 -8.03 -5.64 14.59
N GLY A 240 -6.87 -5.06 14.86
CA GLY A 240 -6.75 -4.15 15.98
C GLY A 240 -5.36 -3.57 16.14
N PHE A 241 -5.23 -2.65 17.09
CA PHE A 241 -3.95 -2.09 17.51
C PHE A 241 -3.94 -1.87 19.02
N SER A 242 -2.76 -1.69 19.59
CA SER A 242 -2.61 -1.36 21.02
C SER A 242 -1.96 0.01 21.17
N THR A 243 -2.36 0.74 22.20
CA THR A 243 -1.71 1.98 22.61
C THR A 243 -0.73 1.71 23.74
N GLY A 244 0.39 2.44 23.75
CA GLY A 244 1.37 2.38 24.84
C GLY A 244 0.87 3.09 26.10
N LYS A 245 1.62 2.93 27.19
CA LYS A 245 1.36 3.67 28.44
C LYS A 245 1.57 5.18 28.28
N LEU A 246 0.95 5.97 29.15
CA LEU A 246 1.22 7.41 29.22
C LEU A 246 2.70 7.65 29.54
N ALA A 247 3.37 8.45 28.73
CA ALA A 247 4.79 8.76 28.89
C ALA A 247 5.12 10.18 28.43
N ILE A 248 6.16 10.77 29.03
CA ILE A 248 6.83 11.96 28.51
C ILE A 248 7.81 11.51 27.42
N VAL A 249 7.57 11.95 26.19
CA VAL A 249 8.35 11.57 24.99
C VAL A 249 9.34 12.64 24.57
N TYR A 250 9.24 13.84 25.13
CA TYR A 250 10.22 14.89 24.91
C TYR A 250 10.19 15.87 26.08
N PHE A 251 11.36 16.37 26.43
CA PHE A 251 11.51 17.43 27.40
C PHE A 251 12.72 18.29 27.08
N TYR A 252 12.73 19.50 27.61
CA TYR A 252 13.84 20.43 27.53
C TYR A 252 13.79 21.34 28.78
N PRO A 253 14.92 21.75 29.38
CA PRO A 253 16.31 21.43 29.00
C PRO A 253 16.68 19.96 29.19
N ASN A 254 17.66 19.49 28.41
CA ASN A 254 18.20 18.13 28.59
C ASN A 254 19.07 18.07 29.85
N PRO A 255 19.23 16.88 30.47
CA PRO A 255 19.95 16.76 31.73
C PRO A 255 21.42 17.14 31.57
N GLY A 256 21.96 17.89 32.52
CA GLY A 256 23.38 18.28 32.54
C GLY A 256 23.79 19.33 31.51
N VAL A 257 22.83 19.95 30.80
CA VAL A 257 23.12 21.12 29.96
C VAL A 257 23.38 22.33 30.86
N ASN A 258 24.44 23.08 30.53
CA ASN A 258 24.68 24.42 31.06
C ASN A 258 24.10 25.43 30.07
N LEU A 259 22.95 25.99 30.41
CA LEU A 259 22.31 27.03 29.61
C LEU A 259 23.03 28.36 29.85
N LYS A 260 23.10 29.20 28.84
CA LYS A 260 23.54 30.59 28.97
C LYS A 260 22.36 31.57 28.92
N ASP A 261 21.17 31.02 28.82
CA ASP A 261 19.94 31.79 28.74
C ASP A 261 19.45 32.01 30.17
N THR A 262 19.29 33.27 30.55
CA THR A 262 18.76 33.64 31.86
C THR A 262 17.24 33.48 31.92
N TYR A 263 16.53 33.28 30.80
CA TYR A 263 15.09 33.01 30.75
C TYR A 263 14.80 31.68 30.04
N PRO A 264 15.32 30.55 30.55
CA PRO A 264 15.16 29.28 29.86
C PRO A 264 13.69 28.85 29.89
N ILE A 265 13.23 28.33 28.75
CA ILE A 265 11.94 27.66 28.65
C ILE A 265 12.08 26.23 29.16
N ILE A 266 11.12 25.77 29.97
CA ILE A 266 10.96 24.34 30.25
C ILE A 266 9.90 23.79 29.32
N GLN A 267 10.18 22.74 28.57
CA GLN A 267 9.24 22.10 27.67
C GLN A 267 9.01 20.66 28.09
N VAL A 268 7.76 20.21 28.04
CA VAL A 268 7.38 18.80 28.26
C VAL A 268 6.34 18.41 27.22
N ARG A 269 6.55 17.28 26.54
CA ARG A 269 5.62 16.68 25.58
C ARG A 269 5.32 15.24 25.98
N PHE A 270 4.03 14.93 26.00
CA PHE A 270 3.48 13.61 26.29
C PHE A 270 3.15 12.89 24.98
N ASN A 271 3.07 11.56 25.03
CA ASN A 271 2.61 10.80 23.88
C ASN A 271 1.10 10.98 23.61
N THR A 272 0.31 11.25 24.66
CA THR A 272 -1.16 11.37 24.58
C THR A 272 -1.67 12.78 24.92
N VAL A 273 -2.96 12.99 24.72
CA VAL A 273 -3.69 14.22 25.08
C VAL A 273 -3.89 14.26 26.59
N MET A 274 -3.47 15.35 27.22
CA MET A 274 -3.44 15.48 28.68
C MET A 274 -4.61 16.29 29.25
N ASP A 275 -5.04 15.97 30.48
CA ASP A 275 -5.78 16.94 31.29
C ASP A 275 -4.81 18.01 31.77
N ARG A 276 -4.89 19.19 31.14
CA ARG A 276 -3.97 20.31 31.38
C ARG A 276 -3.94 20.76 32.84
N ARG A 277 -5.04 20.63 33.58
CA ARG A 277 -5.11 21.05 34.99
C ARG A 277 -4.32 20.08 35.85
N THR A 278 -4.51 18.77 35.66
CA THR A 278 -3.77 17.76 36.44
C THR A 278 -2.26 17.83 36.17
N VAL A 279 -1.85 18.09 34.92
CA VAL A 279 -0.43 18.26 34.59
C VAL A 279 0.17 19.47 35.27
N GLN A 280 -0.53 20.61 35.27
CA GLN A 280 -0.04 21.83 35.94
C GLN A 280 0.02 21.67 37.45
N GLU A 281 -0.97 21.00 38.07
CA GLU A 281 -0.96 20.66 39.49
C GLU A 281 0.17 19.67 39.85
N ALA A 282 0.56 18.80 38.91
CA ALA A 282 1.62 17.81 39.08
C ALA A 282 3.02 18.32 38.75
N PHE A 283 3.15 19.50 38.13
CA PHE A 283 4.42 20.10 37.72
C PHE A 283 5.04 20.91 38.86
N SER A 284 6.36 20.87 38.98
CA SER A 284 7.12 21.73 39.90
C SER A 284 8.40 22.22 39.24
N PHE A 285 8.84 23.44 39.53
CA PHE A 285 10.15 23.94 39.15
C PHE A 285 10.81 24.67 40.33
N ASN A 286 12.04 24.31 40.69
CA ASN A 286 12.73 24.87 41.87
C ASN A 286 14.26 24.85 41.73
N ASP A 287 14.95 25.58 42.60
CA ASP A 287 16.42 25.61 42.73
C ASP A 287 16.96 24.67 43.84
N GLY A 288 16.11 23.78 44.35
CA GLY A 288 16.38 22.93 45.52
C GLY A 288 15.98 23.54 46.87
N VAL A 289 15.62 24.83 46.92
CA VAL A 289 15.19 25.52 48.15
C VAL A 289 13.84 26.21 47.95
N ILE A 290 13.65 26.92 46.85
CA ILE A 290 12.50 27.77 46.57
C ILE A 290 11.89 27.35 45.23
N GLU A 291 10.56 27.35 45.19
CA GLU A 291 9.79 27.17 43.95
C GLU A 291 9.90 28.41 43.05
N ILE A 292 10.13 28.18 41.75
CA ILE A 292 10.31 29.23 40.76
C ILE A 292 8.97 29.45 40.04
N PRO A 293 8.31 30.59 40.29
CA PRO A 293 7.02 30.90 39.65
C PRO A 293 7.21 31.20 38.17
N GLY A 294 6.13 31.02 37.42
CA GLY A 294 6.13 31.11 35.98
C GLY A 294 4.77 30.81 35.37
N GLU A 295 4.69 30.94 34.05
CA GLU A 295 3.46 30.78 33.30
C GLU A 295 3.49 29.53 32.41
N PHE A 296 2.37 28.80 32.38
CA PHE A 296 2.18 27.69 31.46
C PHE A 296 1.63 28.16 30.11
N VAL A 297 2.25 27.70 29.03
CA VAL A 297 1.74 27.85 27.66
C VAL A 297 1.60 26.48 27.02
N TRP A 298 0.40 26.16 26.57
CA TRP A 298 0.11 24.91 25.85
C TRP A 298 0.03 25.18 24.35
N PHE A 299 0.93 24.56 23.59
CA PHE A 299 0.97 24.72 22.12
C PHE A 299 0.18 23.62 21.39
N THR A 300 -0.05 22.49 22.06
CA THR A 300 -1.00 21.42 21.68
C THR A 300 -1.56 20.81 22.95
N ASP A 301 -2.59 19.96 22.86
CA ASP A 301 -3.10 19.24 24.04
C ASP A 301 -2.15 18.16 24.58
N LYS A 302 -1.02 17.92 23.91
CA LYS A 302 -0.01 16.95 24.32
C LYS A 302 1.24 17.59 24.89
N ALA A 303 1.32 18.92 24.93
CA ALA A 303 2.60 19.55 25.12
C ALA A 303 2.52 20.98 25.68
N MET A 304 3.35 21.19 26.69
CA MET A 304 3.40 22.42 27.47
C MET A 304 4.81 23.01 27.45
N GLN A 305 4.84 24.33 27.65
CA GLN A 305 6.01 25.09 28.04
C GLN A 305 5.74 25.81 29.36
N TYR A 306 6.78 26.00 30.16
CA TYR A 306 6.77 26.80 31.37
C TYR A 306 7.82 27.90 31.26
N PHE A 307 7.39 29.13 31.48
CA PHE A 307 8.21 30.34 31.38
C PHE A 307 8.40 30.94 32.77
N PRO A 308 9.62 30.90 33.35
CA PRO A 308 9.89 31.54 34.62
C PRO A 308 9.57 33.04 34.57
N ASP A 309 8.93 33.57 35.63
CA ASP A 309 8.54 34.99 35.71
C ASP A 309 9.75 35.94 35.76
N SER A 310 10.88 35.43 36.25
CA SER A 310 12.12 36.17 36.43
C SER A 310 13.31 35.36 35.95
N GLY A 311 14.37 36.06 35.55
CA GLY A 311 15.59 35.41 35.09
C GLY A 311 16.24 34.55 36.18
N LEU A 312 16.78 33.41 35.77
CA LEU A 312 17.49 32.46 36.62
C LEU A 312 18.93 32.93 36.85
N PRO A 313 19.39 33.06 38.11
CA PRO A 313 20.80 33.24 38.41
C PRO A 313 21.70 32.18 37.75
N GLU A 314 22.80 32.64 37.15
CA GLU A 314 23.82 31.79 36.50
C GLU A 314 24.58 30.94 37.53
N GLY A 315 24.98 29.74 37.12
CA GLY A 315 25.77 28.81 37.91
C GLY A 315 24.98 27.99 38.93
N GLU A 316 23.68 28.26 39.08
CA GLU A 316 22.78 27.53 39.97
C GLU A 316 22.15 26.32 39.27
N THR A 317 21.80 25.31 40.07
CA THR A 317 21.15 24.08 39.58
C THR A 317 19.64 24.15 39.81
N TYR A 318 18.89 23.94 38.75
CA TYR A 318 17.44 23.98 38.75
C TYR A 318 16.86 22.62 38.41
N THR A 319 15.78 22.24 39.08
CA THR A 319 15.10 20.96 38.90
C THR A 319 13.65 21.21 38.54
N PHE A 320 13.20 20.62 37.42
CA PHE A 320 11.78 20.51 37.11
C PHE A 320 11.32 19.07 37.24
N SER A 321 10.08 18.89 37.68
CA SER A 321 9.49 17.58 37.86
C SER A 321 8.03 17.56 37.43
N VAL A 322 7.56 16.37 37.03
CA VAL A 322 6.15 16.04 36.78
C VAL A 322 5.84 14.80 37.59
N SER A 323 5.01 14.93 38.62
CA SER A 323 4.64 13.81 39.47
C SER A 323 3.66 12.83 38.77
N THR A 324 3.41 11.69 39.40
CA THR A 324 2.42 10.71 38.94
C THR A 324 0.98 11.22 39.01
N GLY A 325 0.73 12.42 39.53
CA GLY A 325 -0.60 13.07 39.49
C GLY A 325 -1.00 13.58 38.10
N ALA A 326 -0.05 13.68 37.16
CA ALA A 326 -0.34 14.09 35.78
C ALA A 326 -1.14 13.01 35.05
N ALA A 327 -2.36 13.35 34.61
CA ALA A 327 -3.29 12.41 33.98
C ALA A 327 -3.64 12.79 32.53
N ASP A 328 -3.90 11.79 31.71
CA ASP A 328 -4.49 11.96 30.39
C ASP A 328 -6.00 12.28 30.47
N THR A 329 -6.63 12.62 29.34
CA THR A 329 -8.07 12.93 29.30
C THR A 329 -8.99 11.76 29.67
N TYR A 330 -8.45 10.55 29.79
CA TYR A 330 -9.16 9.34 30.25
C TYR A 330 -8.78 8.94 31.69
N GLY A 331 -7.94 9.73 32.36
CA GLY A 331 -7.52 9.52 33.74
C GLY A 331 -6.33 8.57 33.92
N ALA A 332 -5.66 8.12 32.86
CA ALA A 332 -4.43 7.35 32.99
C ALA A 332 -3.29 8.26 33.44
N THR A 333 -2.45 7.80 34.37
CA THR A 333 -1.37 8.59 34.98
C THR A 333 0.01 8.08 34.57
N LEU A 334 1.06 8.88 34.81
CA LEU A 334 2.44 8.41 34.67
C LEU A 334 2.72 7.25 35.65
N ASP A 335 3.45 6.24 35.20
CA ASP A 335 3.89 5.12 36.04
C ASP A 335 4.85 5.60 37.15
N GLU A 336 5.73 6.54 36.81
CA GLU A 336 6.76 7.08 37.70
C GLU A 336 6.84 8.60 37.59
N ALA A 337 7.25 9.25 38.68
CA ALA A 337 7.51 10.67 38.66
C ALA A 337 8.73 10.96 37.78
N PHE A 338 8.60 11.98 36.95
CA PHE A 338 9.64 12.46 36.06
C PHE A 338 10.36 13.65 36.72
N SER A 339 11.70 13.64 36.79
CA SER A 339 12.46 14.73 37.40
C SER A 339 13.84 14.87 36.77
N TYR A 340 14.20 16.08 36.36
CA TYR A 340 15.52 16.38 35.81
C TYR A 340 16.04 17.73 36.25
N SER A 341 17.36 17.79 36.35
CA SER A 341 18.09 19.00 36.72
C SER A 341 19.01 19.49 35.60
N PHE A 342 19.16 20.79 35.50
CA PHE A 342 20.07 21.49 34.61
C PHE A 342 20.74 22.66 35.33
N THR A 343 21.80 23.21 34.75
CA THR A 343 22.48 24.41 35.30
C THR A 343 22.21 25.59 34.36
N SER A 344 21.86 26.75 34.92
CA SER A 344 21.66 27.99 34.16
C SER A 344 22.90 28.87 34.12
#